data_AF-A0A7X8B372-F1
#
_entry.id   AF-A0A7X8B372-F1
#
_cell.length_a   1.000
_cell.length_b   1.000
_cell.length_c   1.000
_cell.angle_alpha   90.00
_cell.angle_beta   90.00
_cell.angle_gamma   90.00
#
_symmetry.space_group_name_H-M   'P 1'
#
loop_
_entity.id
_entity.type
_entity.pdbx_description
1 polymer ?
#
loop_
_entity_poly.entity_id
_entity_poly.type
_entity_poly.pdbx_seq_one_letter_code
_entity_poly.pdbx_strand_id
1 'polypeptide(L)'
;MNFTGIPASRVWSLEVILSPEEALKGGVLPIPIPGTCPACMGSSARGGYPCTRCSSRGWLETGESVPVRIPPGISHGSVLDFPLTEESIQWKRIRLHITVRGACRG
;
A
#
# COMPACT_ATOMS: atom_id res chain seq x y z
N MET A 1 -21.13 28.43 0.02
CA MET A 1 -21.40 27.00 -0.25
C MET A 1 -20.18 26.42 -0.91
N ASN A 2 -19.68 25.31 -0.36
CA ASN A 2 -18.97 24.23 -1.08
C ASN A 2 -17.60 24.53 -1.69
N PHE A 3 -16.62 23.64 -1.68
CA PHE A 3 -16.34 22.40 -0.95
C PHE A 3 -14.81 22.39 -0.91
N THR A 4 -14.18 21.94 0.17
CA THR A 4 -12.73 21.66 0.16
C THR A 4 -12.46 20.53 -0.83
N GLY A 5 -12.30 20.89 -2.10
CA GLY A 5 -11.96 19.99 -3.17
C GLY A 5 -10.48 19.68 -3.13
N ILE A 6 -10.18 18.37 -3.10
CA ILE A 6 -8.93 17.68 -3.45
C ILE A 6 -8.00 17.40 -2.24
N PRO A 7 -7.44 16.18 -2.09
CA PRO A 7 -7.08 15.27 -3.18
C PRO A 7 -7.68 13.87 -3.14
N ALA A 8 -7.97 13.37 -4.36
CA ALA A 8 -7.82 11.96 -4.70
C ALA A 8 -6.38 11.50 -4.43
N SER A 9 -6.02 11.38 -3.15
CA SER A 9 -4.71 10.91 -2.73
C SER A 9 -4.75 9.40 -2.81
N ARG A 10 -4.46 8.87 -4.01
CA ARG A 10 -4.33 7.43 -4.27
C ARG A 10 -3.07 6.90 -3.58
N VAL A 11 -3.09 6.93 -2.25
CA VAL A 11 -2.01 6.51 -1.35
C VAL A 11 -2.46 5.22 -0.69
N TRP A 12 -1.67 4.16 -0.86
CA TRP A 12 -1.89 2.88 -0.22
C TRP A 12 -1.07 2.82 1.07
N SER A 13 -1.72 2.73 2.23
CA SER A 13 -1.04 2.65 3.53
C SER A 13 -1.15 1.25 4.13
N LEU A 14 -0.02 0.63 4.46
CA LEU A 14 0.01 -0.64 5.17
C LEU A 14 1.03 -0.63 6.32
N GLU A 15 0.78 -1.49 7.31
CA GLU A 15 1.71 -1.75 8.40
C GLU A 15 2.59 -2.95 8.05
N VAL A 16 3.90 -2.76 8.09
CA VAL A 16 4.90 -3.79 7.85
C VAL A 16 5.54 -4.13 9.18
N ILE A 17 5.38 -5.37 9.60
CA ILE A 17 5.95 -5.88 10.84
C ILE A 17 7.28 -6.54 10.51
N LEU A 18 8.36 -6.05 11.10
CA LEU A 18 9.70 -6.61 10.97
C LEU A 18 10.18 -7.16 12.31
N SER A 19 11.05 -8.16 12.30
CA SER A 19 11.83 -8.54 13.48
C SER A 19 13.08 -7.66 13.56
N PRO A 20 13.74 -7.55 14.74
CA PRO A 20 14.94 -6.73 14.90
C PRO A 20 16.08 -7.11 13.95
N GLU A 21 16.21 -8.40 13.62
CA GLU A 21 17.20 -8.88 12.65
C GLU A 21 16.92 -8.36 11.22
N GLU A 22 15.67 -8.41 10.76
CA GLU A 22 15.28 -7.87 9.44
C GLU A 22 15.43 -6.35 9.39
N ALA A 23 15.10 -5.67 10.49
CA ALA A 23 15.27 -4.22 10.60
C ALA A 23 16.74 -3.80 10.55
N LEU A 24 17.64 -4.54 11.22
CA LEU A 24 19.08 -4.27 11.23
C LEU A 24 19.74 -4.60 9.90
N LYS A 25 19.46 -5.79 9.35
CA LYS A 25 20.05 -6.25 8.08
C LYS A 25 19.55 -5.43 6.90
N GLY A 26 18.31 -4.92 6.98
CA GLY A 26 17.61 -4.41 5.82
C GLY A 26 17.35 -5.52 4.81
N GLY A 27 16.71 -5.18 3.69
CA GLY A 27 16.41 -6.19 2.69
C GLY A 27 15.45 -5.70 1.62
N VAL A 28 15.06 -6.62 0.74
CA VAL A 28 14.01 -6.37 -0.24
C VAL A 28 12.79 -7.17 0.17
N LEU A 29 11.70 -6.49 0.50
CA LEU A 29 10.44 -7.12 0.88
C LEU A 29 9.44 -6.99 -0.25
N PRO A 30 8.78 -8.09 -0.66
CA PRO A 30 7.68 -8.03 -1.60
C PRO A 30 6.46 -7.44 -0.90
N ILE A 31 6.07 -6.23 -1.28
CA ILE A 31 4.90 -5.56 -0.72
C ILE A 31 3.70 -5.79 -1.64
N PRO A 32 2.64 -6.46 -1.16
CA PRO A 32 1.46 -6.69 -1.97
C PRO A 32 0.79 -5.36 -2.29
N ILE A 33 0.56 -5.13 -3.57
CA ILE A 33 -0.24 -4.02 -4.06
C ILE A 33 -1.61 -4.57 -4.43
N PRO A 34 -2.68 -3.82 -4.17
CA PRO A 34 -3.95 -4.18 -4.78
C PRO A 34 -3.82 -4.09 -6.32
N GLY A 35 -4.84 -4.46 -7.07
CA GLY A 35 -4.99 -4.08 -8.47
C GLY A 35 -6.33 -3.40 -8.69
N THR A 36 -6.42 -2.54 -9.68
CA THR A 36 -7.70 -1.93 -10.05
C THR A 36 -8.65 -3.02 -10.53
N CYS A 37 -9.89 -3.02 -10.04
CA CYS A 37 -10.86 -4.02 -10.49
C CYS A 37 -11.20 -3.76 -11.98
N PRO A 38 -10.90 -4.68 -12.92
CA PRO A 38 -11.15 -4.45 -14.33
C PRO A 38 -12.65 -4.39 -14.67
N ALA A 39 -13.51 -4.94 -13.81
CA ALA A 39 -14.96 -4.97 -14.02
C ALA A 39 -15.64 -3.61 -13.76
N CYS A 40 -15.13 -2.82 -12.80
CA CYS A 40 -15.69 -1.50 -12.46
C CYS A 40 -14.70 -0.35 -12.67
N MET A 41 -13.45 -0.65 -13.08
CA MET A 41 -12.38 0.31 -13.31
C MET A 41 -12.16 1.28 -12.13
N GLY A 42 -12.25 0.78 -10.89
CA GLY A 42 -12.11 1.63 -9.70
C GLY A 42 -13.39 2.33 -9.24
N SER A 43 -14.49 2.22 -9.98
CA SER A 43 -15.73 2.96 -9.70
C SER A 43 -16.57 2.38 -8.56
N SER A 44 -16.19 1.24 -7.96
CA SER A 44 -16.92 0.46 -6.93
C SER A 44 -18.32 -0.04 -7.32
N ALA A 45 -18.96 0.58 -8.31
CA ALA A 45 -20.24 0.19 -8.88
C ALA A 45 -20.15 0.24 -10.41
N ARG A 46 -20.98 -0.54 -11.09
CA ARG A 46 -21.12 -0.53 -12.55
C ARG A 46 -22.59 -0.31 -12.88
N GLY A 47 -22.90 0.81 -13.54
CA GLY A 47 -24.27 1.11 -13.98
C GLY A 47 -25.29 1.19 -12.82
N GLY A 48 -24.87 1.68 -11.65
CA GLY A 48 -25.72 1.79 -10.46
C GLY A 48 -25.78 0.53 -9.58
N TYR A 49 -25.21 -0.59 -10.03
CA TYR A 49 -25.16 -1.82 -9.24
C TYR A 49 -23.81 -2.00 -8.54
N PRO A 50 -23.78 -2.51 -7.29
CA PRO A 50 -22.54 -2.81 -6.60
C PRO A 50 -21.71 -3.83 -7.38
N CYS A 51 -20.42 -3.57 -7.56
CA CYS A 51 -19.56 -4.48 -8.29
C CYS A 51 -19.33 -5.76 -7.48
N THR A 52 -19.94 -6.87 -7.89
CA THR A 52 -19.79 -8.18 -7.23
C THR A 52 -18.37 -8.73 -7.35
N ARG A 53 -17.64 -8.35 -8.40
CA ARG A 53 -16.27 -8.82 -8.63
C ARG A 53 -15.32 -8.35 -7.52
N CYS A 54 -15.41 -7.08 -7.12
CA CYS A 54 -14.59 -6.51 -6.05
C CYS A 54 -15.35 -6.31 -4.74
N SER A 55 -16.59 -6.79 -4.62
CA SER A 55 -17.49 -6.53 -3.49
C SER A 55 -17.57 -5.05 -3.15
N SER A 56 -17.77 -4.22 -4.18
CA SER A 56 -17.87 -2.76 -4.04
C SER A 56 -16.62 -2.05 -3.52
N ARG A 57 -15.45 -2.70 -3.52
CA ARG A 57 -14.18 -2.08 -3.10
C ARG A 57 -13.54 -1.18 -4.16
N GLY A 58 -13.79 -1.43 -5.44
CA GLY A 58 -13.13 -0.75 -6.56
C GLY A 58 -11.73 -1.31 -6.91
N TRP A 59 -11.17 -2.16 -6.04
CA TRP A 59 -9.88 -2.82 -6.22
C TRP A 59 -9.96 -4.28 -5.78
N LEU A 60 -8.97 -5.08 -6.21
CA LEU A 60 -8.85 -6.51 -5.96
C LEU A 60 -7.45 -6.82 -5.47
N GLU A 61 -7.26 -7.89 -4.72
CA GLU A 61 -5.93 -8.40 -4.41
C GLU A 61 -5.48 -9.25 -5.61
N THR A 62 -4.53 -8.75 -6.41
CA THR A 62 -4.09 -9.43 -7.63
C THR A 62 -2.96 -10.43 -7.38
N GLY A 63 -2.47 -10.52 -6.14
CA GLY A 63 -1.25 -11.26 -5.79
C GLY A 63 0.03 -10.57 -6.26
N GLU A 64 -0.09 -9.42 -6.92
CA GLU A 64 1.05 -8.63 -7.38
C GLU A 64 1.74 -7.97 -6.19
N SER A 65 3.07 -8.04 -6.18
CA SER A 65 3.87 -7.50 -5.10
C SER A 65 5.06 -6.76 -5.67
N VAL A 66 5.30 -5.55 -5.15
CA VAL A 66 6.44 -4.75 -5.58
C VAL A 66 7.62 -4.98 -4.63
N PRO A 67 8.83 -5.23 -5.16
CA PRO A 67 10.02 -5.37 -4.34
C PRO A 67 10.42 -4.01 -3.77
N VAL A 68 10.22 -3.81 -2.47
CA VAL A 68 10.60 -2.57 -1.77
C VAL A 68 11.89 -2.80 -1.01
N ARG A 69 12.87 -1.92 -1.24
CA ARG A 69 14.14 -1.93 -0.51
C ARG A 69 13.98 -1.23 0.83
N ILE A 70 14.10 -1.98 1.91
CA ILE A 70 14.15 -1.48 3.28
C ILE A 70 15.61 -1.21 3.63
N PRO A 71 15.97 0.02 4.04
CA PRO A 71 17.33 0.33 4.45
C PRO A 71 17.72 -0.46 5.71
N PRO A 72 19.00 -0.84 5.84
CA PRO A 72 19.50 -1.46 7.07
C PRO A 72 19.47 -0.48 8.25
N GLY A 73 19.17 -0.98 9.44
CA GLY A 73 19.07 -0.18 10.66
C GLY A 73 17.78 0.63 10.77
N ILE A 74 16.70 0.22 10.10
CA ILE A 74 15.43 0.93 10.18
C ILE A 74 14.85 0.86 11.60
N SER A 75 14.34 1.99 12.10
CA SER A 75 13.81 2.08 13.46
C SER A 75 12.30 1.79 13.50
N HIS A 76 11.82 1.30 14.64
CA HIS A 76 10.38 1.17 14.89
C HIS A 76 9.69 2.53 14.75
N GLY A 77 8.54 2.56 14.08
CA GLY A 77 7.79 3.79 13.79
C GLY A 77 8.28 4.53 12.54
N SER A 78 9.25 4.01 11.81
CA SER A 78 9.68 4.61 10.54
C SER A 78 8.56 4.53 9.51
N VAL A 79 8.38 5.59 8.73
CA VAL A 79 7.41 5.63 7.64
C VAL A 79 8.17 5.76 6.33
N LEU A 80 8.02 4.77 5.46
CA LEU A 80 8.63 4.80 4.14
C LEU A 80 7.56 5.15 3.10
N ASP A 81 7.83 6.15 2.29
CA ASP A 81 7.02 6.47 1.12
C ASP A 81 7.75 6.08 -0.16
N PHE A 82 7.08 5.31 -1.01
CA PHE A 82 7.63 4.92 -2.31
C PHE A 82 6.67 5.32 -3.42
N PRO A 83 7.16 5.92 -4.52
CA PRO A 83 6.37 6.04 -5.74
C PRO A 83 6.25 4.65 -6.38
N LEU A 84 5.05 4.26 -6.79
CA LEU A 84 4.87 3.06 -7.60
C LEU A 84 5.21 3.43 -9.04
N THR A 85 6.23 2.77 -9.62
CA THR A 85 6.72 3.05 -10.98
C THR A 85 5.95 2.31 -12.07
N GLU A 86 4.90 1.57 -11.72
CA GLU A 86 4.10 0.86 -12.72
C GLU A 86 2.99 1.78 -13.23
N GLU A 87 3.07 2.14 -14.51
CA GLU A 87 2.12 3.01 -15.21
C GLU A 87 0.67 2.47 -15.17
N SER A 88 0.52 1.16 -14.95
CA SER A 88 -0.78 0.47 -14.87
C SER A 88 -1.46 0.58 -13.51
N ILE A 89 -0.75 1.01 -12.45
CA ILE A 89 -1.32 1.08 -11.10
C ILE A 89 -1.93 2.46 -10.86
N GLN A 90 -3.19 2.48 -10.45
CA GLN A 90 -3.85 3.75 -10.15
C GLN A 90 -3.22 4.45 -8.93
N TRP A 91 -2.72 3.74 -7.92
CA TRP A 91 -2.02 4.37 -6.79
C TRP A 91 -0.64 4.86 -7.19
N LYS A 92 -0.38 6.12 -6.86
CA LYS A 92 0.88 6.77 -7.20
C LYS A 92 1.92 6.62 -6.11
N ARG A 93 1.48 6.37 -4.87
CA ARG A 93 2.34 6.33 -3.69
C ARG A 93 1.89 5.22 -2.76
N ILE A 94 2.86 4.48 -2.22
CA ILE A 94 2.64 3.52 -1.14
C ILE A 94 3.35 4.04 0.11
N ARG A 95 2.69 3.94 1.26
CA ARG A 95 3.18 4.37 2.57
C ARG A 95 3.26 3.16 3.48
N LEU A 96 4.47 2.78 3.85
CA LEU A 96 4.73 1.65 4.74
C LEU A 96 5.01 2.18 6.13
N HIS A 97 4.22 1.74 7.11
CA HIS A 97 4.45 2.01 8.52
C HIS A 97 5.25 0.83 9.08
N ILE A 98 6.50 1.07 9.45
CA ILE A 98 7.42 0.02 9.89
C ILE A 98 7.29 -0.18 11.40
N THR A 99 6.91 -1.39 11.78
CA THR A 99 6.75 -1.81 13.18
C THR A 99 7.73 -2.93 13.47
N VAL A 100 8.79 -2.64 14.22
CA VAL A 100 9.73 -3.68 14.66
C VAL A 100 9.21 -4.34 15.93
N ARG A 101 8.83 -5.63 15.86
CA ARG A 101 8.40 -6.41 17.02
C ARG A 101 9.61 -6.98 17.74
N GLY A 102 9.75 -6.67 19.02
CA GLY A 102 10.91 -7.10 19.81
C GLY A 102 12.10 -6.15 19.75
N ALA A 103 11.94 -4.93 19.24
CA ALA A 103 12.92 -3.87 19.50
C ALA A 103 13.01 -3.68 21.01
N CYS A 104 14.11 -4.16 21.61
CA CYS A 104 14.40 -3.96 23.01
C CYS A 104 14.28 -2.46 23.30
N ARG A 105 13.38 -2.11 24.21
CA ARG A 105 13.44 -0.83 24.92
C ARG A 105 14.78 -0.84 25.67
N GLY A 106 15.81 -0.28 25.04
CA GLY A 106 17.06 0.07 25.70
C GLY A 106 16.80 1.10 26.78
#